data_AF-A0A8R2M8S5-F1
#
_entry.id   AF-A0A8R2M8S5-F1
#
_cell.length_a   1.000
_cell.length_b   1.000
_cell.length_c   1.000
_cell.angle_alpha   90.00
_cell.angle_beta   90.00
_cell.angle_gamma   90.00
#
_symmetry.space_group_name_H-M   'P 1'
#
loop_
_entity.id
_entity.type
_entity.pdbx_description
1 polymer ?
#
loop_
_entity_poly.entity_id
_entity_poly.type
_entity_poly.pdbx_seq_one_letter_code
_entity_poly.pdbx_strand_id
1 'polypeptide(L)'
;MLTGHGCFGRYLHKIAGREPTAQCHHCADRDEDDTAEHTLARCSGFDEQRAALVAVIGEDLSLPRVVATMLGSDASWKAMLDFCESTISQKEAAERERE
;
A
#
# COMPACT_ATOMS: atom_id res chain seq x y z
N MET A 1 -3.20 -3.20 -5.43
CA MET A 1 -3.04 -2.89 -3.99
C MET A 1 -3.78 -3.86 -3.08
N LEU A 2 -5.12 -3.89 -3.06
CA LEU A 2 -5.90 -4.63 -2.03
C LEU A 2 -5.63 -6.14 -1.96
N THR A 3 -5.25 -6.77 -3.08
CA THR A 3 -4.91 -8.19 -3.09
C THR A 3 -3.53 -8.47 -2.49
N GLY A 4 -2.69 -7.46 -2.27
CA GLY A 4 -1.30 -7.60 -1.82
C GLY A 4 -0.39 -8.34 -2.81
N HIS A 5 -0.76 -8.43 -4.09
CA HIS A 5 0.04 -9.07 -5.15
C HIS A 5 0.88 -8.03 -5.93
N GLY A 6 1.92 -8.50 -6.62
CA GLY A 6 2.81 -7.66 -7.42
C GLY A 6 4.02 -7.24 -6.61
N CYS A 7 4.27 -5.94 -6.49
CA CYS A 7 5.44 -5.34 -5.84
C CYS A 7 5.42 -5.34 -4.30
N PHE A 8 4.59 -6.17 -3.68
CA PHE A 8 4.54 -6.29 -2.23
C PHE A 8 5.55 -7.33 -1.76
N GLY A 9 6.46 -6.95 -0.86
CA GLY A 9 7.49 -7.83 -0.31
C GLY A 9 6.95 -9.17 0.20
N ARG A 10 5.78 -9.19 0.86
CA ARG A 10 5.15 -10.46 1.29
C ARG A 10 4.85 -11.40 0.12
N TYR A 11 4.37 -10.86 -1.00
CA TYR A 11 4.11 -11.64 -2.21
C TYR A 11 5.41 -12.02 -2.93
N LEU A 12 6.33 -11.06 -3.09
CA LEU A 12 7.60 -11.28 -3.77
C LEU A 12 8.43 -12.37 -3.08
N HIS A 13 8.41 -12.41 -1.75
CA HIS A 13 9.10 -13.42 -0.97
C HIS A 13 8.37 -14.77 -0.93
N LYS A 14 7.10 -14.78 -0.49
CA LYS A 14 6.40 -16.04 -0.17
C LYS A 14 5.84 -16.75 -1.41
N ILE A 15 5.57 -16.02 -2.49
CA ILE A 15 4.89 -16.56 -3.68
C ILE A 15 5.79 -16.49 -4.92
N ALA A 16 6.33 -15.31 -5.24
CA ALA A 16 7.12 -15.14 -6.47
C ALA A 16 8.57 -15.65 -6.34
N GLY A 17 9.11 -15.74 -5.11
CA GLY A 17 10.50 -16.14 -4.86
C GLY A 17 11.54 -15.14 -5.40
N ARG A 18 11.17 -13.86 -5.56
CA ARG A 18 12.01 -12.81 -6.15
C ARG A 18 12.74 -11.96 -5.11
N GLU A 19 12.35 -12.03 -3.84
CA GLU A 19 13.02 -11.33 -2.74
C GLU A 19 13.38 -12.29 -1.58
N PRO A 20 14.50 -12.03 -0.87
CA PRO A 20 14.98 -12.90 0.22
C PRO A 20 14.15 -12.76 1.50
N THR A 21 13.37 -11.68 1.66
CA THR A 21 12.55 -11.42 2.86
C THR A 21 11.23 -10.78 2.48
N ALA A 22 10.22 -10.88 3.35
CA ALA A 22 8.94 -10.21 3.17
C ALA A 22 8.90 -8.76 3.67
N GLN A 23 10.02 -8.23 4.16
CA GLN A 23 10.11 -6.93 4.85
C GLN A 23 9.80 -5.75 3.94
N CYS A 24 9.24 -4.69 4.52
CA CYS A 24 9.01 -3.44 3.80
C CYS A 24 10.29 -2.64 3.60
N HIS A 25 10.60 -2.30 2.34
CA HIS A 25 11.74 -1.44 1.98
C HIS A 25 11.43 0.06 2.08
N HIS A 26 10.17 0.43 2.30
CA HIS A 26 9.72 1.83 2.22
C HIS A 26 9.63 2.53 3.58
N CYS A 27 9.68 1.77 4.68
CA CYS A 27 9.72 2.33 6.03
C CYS A 27 11.00 1.93 6.76
N ALA A 28 11.33 2.68 7.80
CA ALA A 28 12.47 2.36 8.66
C ALA A 28 12.21 1.17 9.59
N ASP A 29 10.94 0.80 9.77
CA ASP A 29 10.55 -0.37 10.55
C ASP A 29 10.84 -1.64 9.74
N ARG A 30 11.92 -2.32 10.13
CA ARG A 30 12.41 -3.52 9.43
C ARG A 30 11.70 -4.80 9.87
N ASP A 31 10.89 -4.75 10.92
CA ASP A 31 10.17 -5.93 11.43
C ASP A 31 8.78 -6.09 10.79
N GLU A 32 8.33 -5.10 10.01
CA GLU A 32 7.04 -5.13 9.33
C GLU A 32 7.12 -5.82 7.95
N ASP A 33 6.26 -6.84 7.76
CA ASP A 33 6.01 -7.46 6.45
C ASP A 33 5.30 -6.46 5.52
N ASP A 34 5.77 -6.35 4.28
CA ASP A 34 5.18 -5.50 3.26
C ASP A 34 3.86 -6.09 2.73
N THR A 35 2.79 -5.75 3.42
CA THR A 35 1.41 -6.14 3.13
C THR A 35 0.60 -4.97 2.59
N ALA A 36 -0.57 -5.25 2.01
CA ALA A 36 -1.49 -4.21 1.57
C ALA A 36 -1.96 -3.36 2.76
N GLU A 37 -2.27 -4.00 3.89
CA GLU A 37 -2.67 -3.36 5.14
C GLU A 37 -1.56 -2.48 5.72
N HIS A 38 -0.32 -2.99 5.76
CA HIS A 38 0.84 -2.20 6.19
C HIS A 38 1.03 -0.97 5.28
N THR A 39 1.09 -1.18 3.97
CA THR A 39 1.26 -0.11 2.99
C THR A 39 0.17 0.96 3.11
N LEU A 40 -1.09 0.55 3.25
CA LEU A 40 -2.23 1.45 3.33
C LEU A 40 -2.26 2.24 4.64
N ALA A 41 -2.11 1.56 5.78
CA ALA A 41 -2.47 2.13 7.08
C ALA A 41 -1.29 2.43 8.01
N ARG A 42 -0.08 1.92 7.76
CA ARG A 42 1.03 1.97 8.74
C ARG A 42 2.37 2.43 8.17
N CYS A 43 2.65 2.17 6.90
CA CYS A 43 3.95 2.40 6.30
C CYS A 43 4.30 3.89 6.26
N SER A 44 5.29 4.32 7.05
CA SER A 44 5.73 5.72 7.11
C SER A 44 6.24 6.26 5.76
N GLY A 45 6.71 5.38 4.87
CA GLY A 45 7.11 5.76 3.50
C GLY A 45 6.00 6.33 2.64
N PHE A 46 4.73 6.13 3.05
CA PHE A 46 3.55 6.60 2.34
C PHE A 46 2.69 7.54 3.19
N ASP A 47 3.27 8.22 4.19
CA ASP A 47 2.56 9.15 5.07
C ASP A 47 1.87 10.29 4.30
N GLU A 48 2.52 10.88 3.30
CA GLU A 48 1.96 11.98 2.51
C GLU A 48 0.74 11.52 1.69
N GLN A 49 0.87 10.40 0.98
CA GLN A 49 -0.21 9.81 0.19
C GLN A 49 -1.38 9.40 1.10
N ARG A 50 -1.08 8.81 2.26
CA ARG A 50 -2.10 8.42 3.24
C ARG A 50 -2.80 9.63 3.83
N ALA A 51 -2.11 10.71 4.14
CA ALA A 51 -2.72 11.94 4.63
C ALA A 51 -3.73 12.52 3.62
N ALA A 52 -3.37 12.52 2.33
CA ALA A 52 -4.28 12.94 1.26
C ALA A 52 -5.51 12.03 1.16
N LEU A 53 -5.35 10.71 1.32
CA LEU A 53 -6.46 9.75 1.34
C LEU A 53 -7.38 9.99 2.55
N VAL A 54 -6.81 10.08 3.76
CA VAL A 54 -7.54 10.27 5.02
C VAL A 54 -8.37 11.56 5.00
N ALA A 55 -7.88 12.62 4.38
CA ALA A 55 -8.63 13.88 4.22
C ALA A 55 -9.95 13.70 3.48
N VAL A 56 -10.10 12.64 2.67
CA VAL A 56 -11.32 12.34 1.89
C VAL A 56 -12.15 11.23 2.52
N ILE A 57 -11.53 10.15 2.99
CA ILE A 57 -12.24 8.92 3.41
C ILE A 57 -12.30 8.71 4.94
N GLY A 58 -11.59 9.55 5.71
CA GLY A 58 -11.47 9.46 7.16
C GLY A 58 -10.31 8.59 7.65
N GLU A 59 -10.15 8.52 8.97
CA GLU A 59 -8.98 7.90 9.64
C GLU A 59 -9.08 6.37 9.77
N ASP A 60 -10.27 5.79 9.70
CA ASP A 60 -10.45 4.33 9.77
C ASP A 60 -10.09 3.69 8.42
N LEU A 61 -8.82 3.29 8.33
CA LEU A 61 -8.23 2.64 7.16
C LEU A 61 -8.31 1.10 7.23
N SER A 62 -9.18 0.52 8.06
CA SER A 62 -9.45 -0.91 7.99
C SER A 62 -10.00 -1.27 6.60
N LEU A 63 -9.53 -2.38 6.00
CA LEU A 63 -9.91 -2.74 4.63
C LEU A 63 -11.43 -2.80 4.41
N PRO A 64 -12.25 -3.38 5.31
CA PRO A 64 -13.70 -3.36 5.14
C PRO A 64 -14.28 -1.94 5.12
N ARG A 65 -13.75 -1.04 5.96
CA ARG A 65 -14.21 0.35 6.01
C ARG A 65 -13.83 1.11 4.76
N VAL A 66 -12.59 0.96 4.30
CA VAL A 66 -12.09 1.61 3.08
C VAL A 66 -12.94 1.19 1.88
N VAL A 67 -13.16 -0.11 1.69
CA VAL A 67 -14.00 -0.62 0.59
C VAL A 67 -15.42 -0.07 0.68
N ALA A 68 -16.04 -0.08 1.87
CA ALA A 68 -17.38 0.47 2.06
C ALA A 68 -17.45 1.98 1.73
N THR A 69 -16.46 2.78 2.18
CA THR A 69 -16.42 4.22 1.90
C THR A 69 -16.18 4.51 0.42
N MET A 70 -15.28 3.77 -0.24
CA MET A 70 -15.03 3.91 -1.68
C MET A 70 -16.27 3.67 -2.53
N LEU A 71 -17.09 2.68 -2.17
CA LEU A 71 -18.34 2.38 -2.88
C LEU A 71 -19.44 3.42 -2.61
N GLY A 72 -19.25 4.30 -1.64
CA GLY A 72 -20.23 5.31 -1.24
C GLY A 72 -20.16 6.62 -2.03
N SER A 73 -19.06 6.91 -2.73
CA SER A 73 -18.96 8.10 -3.58
C SER A 73 -17.83 8.03 -4.61
N ASP A 74 -18.02 8.71 -5.75
CA ASP A 74 -16.99 8.85 -6.79
C ASP A 74 -15.74 9.57 -6.27
N ALA A 75 -15.90 10.52 -5.35
CA ALA A 75 -14.78 11.24 -4.72
C ALA A 75 -13.92 10.30 -3.87
N SER A 76 -14.56 9.45 -3.04
CA SER A 76 -13.86 8.44 -2.23
C SER A 76 -13.22 7.37 -3.10
N TRP A 77 -13.90 6.93 -4.16
CA TRP A 77 -13.33 6.01 -5.15
C TRP A 77 -12.07 6.61 -5.78
N LYS A 78 -12.16 7.84 -6.27
CA LYS A 78 -11.03 8.53 -6.90
C LYS A 78 -9.86 8.76 -5.94
N ALA A 79 -10.11 9.16 -4.70
CA ALA A 79 -9.06 9.32 -3.71
C ALA A 79 -8.28 8.03 -3.46
N MET A 80 -8.98 6.88 -3.38
CA MET A 80 -8.30 5.59 -3.25
C MET A 80 -7.54 5.20 -4.54
N LEU A 81 -8.12 5.48 -5.71
CA LEU A 81 -7.43 5.21 -6.99
C LEU A 81 -6.12 6.00 -7.07
N ASP A 82 -6.15 7.29 -6.76
CA ASP A 82 -4.97 8.16 -6.76
C ASP A 82 -3.91 7.68 -5.75
N PHE A 83 -4.34 7.26 -4.55
CA PHE A 83 -3.46 6.61 -3.57
C PHE A 83 -2.84 5.32 -4.11
N CYS A 84 -3.64 4.47 -4.77
CA CYS A 84 -3.17 3.22 -5.37
C CYS A 84 -2.12 3.46 -6.45
N GLU A 85 -2.40 4.36 -7.40
CA GLU A 85 -1.50 4.65 -8.52
C GLU A 85 -0.17 5.20 -8.03
N SER A 86 -0.19 6.20 -7.14
CA SER A 86 1.03 6.81 -6.59
C SER A 86 1.88 5.79 -5.82
N THR A 87 1.24 5.02 -4.93
CA THR A 87 1.93 4.06 -4.08
C THR A 87 2.48 2.88 -4.89
N ILE A 88 1.67 2.26 -5.75
CA ILE A 88 2.11 1.10 -6.55
C ILE A 88 3.25 1.50 -7.48
N SER A 89 3.15 2.65 -8.15
CA SER A 89 4.21 3.12 -9.06
C SER A 89 5.56 3.28 -8.34
N GLN A 90 5.55 3.85 -7.13
CA GLN A 90 6.76 4.00 -6.32
C GLN A 90 7.32 2.65 -5.87
N LYS A 91 6.45 1.71 -5.47
CA LYS A 91 6.86 0.35 -5.08
C LYS A 91 7.47 -0.42 -6.25
N GLU A 92 6.85 -0.39 -7.42
CA GLU A 92 7.35 -1.05 -8.63
C GLU A 92 8.66 -0.42 -9.13
N ALA A 93 8.81 0.91 -9.04
CA ALA A 93 10.07 1.58 -9.37
C ALA A 93 11.19 1.12 -8.44
N ALA A 94 10.95 1.13 -7.13
CA ALA A 94 11.93 0.68 -6.14
C ALA A 94 12.27 -0.81 -6.29
N GLU A 95 11.28 -1.67 -6.59
CA GLU A 95 11.53 -3.09 -6.90
C GLU A 95 12.45 -3.25 -8.10
N ARG A 96 12.16 -2.56 -9.21
CA ARG A 96 12.97 -2.62 -10.44
C ARG A 96 14.42 -2.18 -10.23
N GLU A 97 14.66 -1.25 -9.32
CA GLU A 97 16.02 -0.81 -8.97
C GLU A 97 16.81 -1.86 -8.17
N ARG A 98 16.13 -2.84 -7.55
CA ARG A 98 16.75 -3.93 -6.79
C ARG A 98 16.96 -5.21 -7.60
N GLU A 99 16.28 -5.34 -8.73
CA GLU A 99 16.46 -6.45 -9.70
C GLU A 99 17.78 -6.36 -10.46
#